data_AF-T1X5X3-F1
#
_entry.id   AF-T1X5X3-F1
#
_cell.length_a   1.000
_cell.length_b   1.000
_cell.length_c   1.000
_cell.angle_alpha   90.00
_cell.angle_beta   90.00
_cell.angle_gamma   90.00
#
_symmetry.space_group_name_H-M   'P 1'
#
loop_
_entity.id
_entity.type
_entity.pdbx_description
1 polymer ?
#
loop_
_entity_poly.entity_id
_entity_poly.type
_entity_poly.pdbx_seq_one_letter_code
_entity_poly.pdbx_strand_id
1 'polypeptide(L)'
;MNTELWPPLSVIRSAFQAAGAAPAAPGVPGQEAGVAVMAMPGAAPHAAQPRAVPDLLLPLTELARRREAVAQRAFTARWAPGRLVSVVHEGRLLGVLLDRCIHGDLWQGWMAAGEADWAGPFDVLLEPDDEPFEPAFGLIQAWNVLTLEPSPQLCARVLGEISATRLAAIRAVHDEWAAQKVLPIAPEPGRIALRTVGGVFSVLSGTPLGAQDPRADYQALYRAAGLQLGSARVQAPGATPAAAPASPRARPQERPEGGWWGSIRRWFGSGGWMRPAFAVLALFAVVQNVGLLGGRGAEEDDVRFRTVPAAPVAAQANLVVRWKDDVRIDEADRLLRSMPAEVVGGPGANGVWRLRAADPVGGLAVLAASPLVESAGPASERP
;
A
#
# COMPACT_ATOMS: atom_id res chain seq x y z
N MET A 1 -16.52 -11.71 11.31
CA MET A 1 -16.86 -10.59 10.41
C MET A 1 -16.22 -10.88 9.07
N ASN A 2 -16.98 -10.96 7.97
CA ASN A 2 -16.36 -11.05 6.64
C ASN A 2 -15.81 -9.66 6.32
N THR A 3 -14.48 -9.50 6.37
CA THR A 3 -13.83 -8.29 5.89
C THR A 3 -13.98 -8.27 4.36
N GLU A 4 -14.76 -7.34 3.85
CA GLU A 4 -14.91 -7.14 2.41
C GLU A 4 -13.66 -6.43 1.88
N LEU A 5 -12.81 -7.16 1.15
CA LEU A 5 -11.56 -6.63 0.59
C LEU A 5 -11.87 -5.79 -0.66
N TRP A 6 -11.22 -4.63 -0.77
CA TRP A 6 -11.36 -3.76 -1.93
C TRP A 6 -10.06 -3.68 -2.76
N PRO A 7 -10.15 -3.67 -4.11
CA PRO A 7 -11.35 -3.89 -4.92
C PRO A 7 -11.85 -5.35 -4.80
N PRO A 8 -13.12 -5.63 -5.14
CA PRO A 8 -13.64 -6.99 -5.10
C PRO A 8 -12.86 -7.90 -6.06
N LEU A 9 -12.67 -9.17 -5.68
CA LEU A 9 -11.88 -10.11 -6.49
C LEU A 9 -12.39 -10.26 -7.93
N SER A 10 -13.70 -10.13 -8.14
CA SER A 10 -14.31 -10.17 -9.47
C SER A 10 -13.83 -9.03 -10.37
N VAL A 11 -13.65 -7.83 -9.82
CA VAL A 11 -13.11 -6.66 -10.54
C VAL A 11 -11.66 -6.93 -10.92
N ILE A 12 -10.84 -7.42 -9.98
CA ILE A 12 -9.45 -7.79 -10.25
C ILE A 12 -9.41 -8.85 -11.37
N ARG A 13 -10.17 -9.93 -11.22
CA ARG A 13 -10.25 -11.01 -12.22
C ARG A 13 -10.68 -10.50 -13.60
N SER A 14 -11.64 -9.59 -13.66
CA SER A 14 -12.09 -9.01 -14.93
C SER A 14 -10.99 -8.19 -15.62
N ALA A 15 -10.15 -7.48 -14.86
CA ALA A 15 -9.01 -6.74 -15.41
C ALA A 15 -7.96 -7.70 -16.03
N PHE A 16 -7.76 -8.88 -15.44
CA PHE A 16 -6.91 -9.93 -16.00
C PHE A 16 -7.54 -10.63 -17.22
N GLN A 17 -8.87 -10.68 -17.34
CA GLN A 17 -9.59 -11.32 -18.46
C GLN A 17 -9.78 -10.40 -19.67
N ALA A 18 -10.17 -9.14 -19.45
CA ALA A 18 -10.45 -8.18 -20.52
C ALA A 18 -9.22 -7.88 -21.39
N ALA A 19 -8.03 -8.03 -20.81
CA ALA A 19 -6.76 -7.81 -21.50
C ALA A 19 -6.43 -8.95 -22.50
N GLY A 20 -6.77 -10.20 -22.17
CA GLY A 20 -6.55 -11.36 -23.05
C GLY A 20 -7.55 -11.50 -24.21
N ALA A 21 -8.58 -10.64 -24.27
CA ALA A 21 -9.69 -10.73 -25.22
C ALA A 21 -9.60 -9.69 -26.36
N ALA A 22 -8.40 -9.37 -26.85
CA ALA A 22 -8.28 -8.58 -28.08
C ALA A 22 -8.70 -9.44 -29.29
N PRO A 23 -9.72 -9.03 -30.09
CA PRO A 23 -10.14 -9.80 -31.25
C PRO A 23 -9.13 -9.67 -32.39
N ALA A 24 -8.81 -10.80 -33.03
CA ALA A 24 -8.02 -10.84 -34.24
C ALA A 24 -8.87 -10.43 -35.47
N ALA A 25 -8.39 -9.40 -36.17
CA ALA A 25 -8.56 -9.10 -37.60
C ALA A 25 -9.84 -8.31 -38.04
N PRO A 26 -9.92 -7.82 -39.31
CA PRO A 26 -9.49 -6.46 -39.67
C PRO A 26 -10.54 -5.63 -40.47
N GLY A 27 -10.40 -4.30 -40.41
CA GLY A 27 -10.75 -3.38 -41.51
C GLY A 27 -12.23 -3.04 -41.76
N VAL A 28 -12.70 -1.92 -41.18
CA VAL A 28 -13.69 -1.02 -41.79
C VAL A 28 -13.31 0.42 -41.40
N PRO A 29 -13.10 1.36 -42.33
CA PRO A 29 -12.84 2.75 -41.98
C PRO A 29 -14.16 3.48 -41.72
N GLY A 30 -14.23 4.17 -40.58
CA GLY A 30 -15.27 5.14 -40.28
C GLY A 30 -16.16 4.74 -39.11
N GLN A 31 -15.70 4.99 -37.89
CA GLN A 31 -16.61 5.41 -36.84
C GLN A 31 -15.90 6.25 -35.78
N GLU A 32 -16.46 7.42 -35.56
CA GLU A 32 -15.97 8.49 -34.71
C GLU A 32 -15.83 8.06 -33.25
N ALA A 33 -14.89 8.72 -32.56
CA ALA A 33 -14.59 8.54 -31.15
C ALA A 33 -15.81 8.89 -30.27
N GLY A 34 -16.59 7.88 -29.93
CA GLY A 34 -17.63 7.94 -28.89
C GLY A 34 -17.03 7.60 -27.53
N VAL A 35 -17.05 8.57 -26.61
CA VAL A 35 -16.74 8.38 -25.19
C VAL A 35 -17.67 7.29 -24.63
N ALA A 36 -17.10 6.12 -24.30
CA ALA A 36 -17.85 5.00 -23.76
C ALA A 36 -18.21 5.26 -22.30
N VAL A 37 -19.39 5.83 -22.08
CA VAL A 37 -20.10 5.77 -20.80
C VAL A 37 -20.64 4.35 -20.65
N MET A 38 -20.03 3.57 -19.74
CA MET A 38 -20.52 2.22 -19.43
C MET A 38 -21.86 2.31 -18.68
N ALA A 39 -22.92 1.79 -19.31
CA ALA A 39 -24.22 1.58 -18.70
C ALA A 39 -24.22 0.26 -17.89
N MET A 40 -24.62 0.33 -16.62
CA MET A 40 -24.82 -0.83 -15.75
C MET A 40 -26.24 -1.41 -15.95
N PRO A 41 -26.42 -2.71 -16.24
CA PRO A 41 -27.72 -3.35 -16.14
C PRO A 41 -27.87 -4.08 -14.79
N GLY A 42 -28.77 -3.53 -13.96
CA GLY A 42 -29.71 -4.26 -13.09
C GLY A 42 -29.18 -5.26 -12.04
N ALA A 43 -28.95 -4.79 -10.82
CA ALA A 43 -29.18 -5.57 -9.59
C ALA A 43 -29.63 -4.63 -8.46
N ALA A 44 -30.63 -5.05 -7.71
CA ALA A 44 -31.40 -4.27 -6.74
C ALA A 44 -30.55 -3.56 -5.66
N PRO A 45 -31.02 -2.42 -5.09
CA PRO A 45 -30.25 -1.64 -4.14
C PRO A 45 -30.32 -2.30 -2.75
N HIS A 46 -29.29 -3.04 -2.37
CA HIS A 46 -28.89 -3.03 -0.96
C HIS A 46 -28.04 -1.78 -0.77
N ALA A 47 -28.61 -0.80 -0.08
CA ALA A 47 -27.99 0.48 0.19
C ALA A 47 -26.77 0.30 1.10
N ALA A 48 -25.62 -0.03 0.51
CA ALA A 48 -24.36 0.48 1.02
C ALA A 48 -24.46 2.00 0.87
N GLN A 49 -24.49 2.71 2.00
CA GLN A 49 -24.49 4.17 2.00
C GLN A 49 -23.33 4.64 1.11
N PRO A 50 -23.57 5.46 0.07
CA PRO A 50 -22.47 6.02 -0.70
C PRO A 50 -21.62 6.82 0.29
N ARG A 51 -20.35 6.43 0.45
CA ARG A 51 -19.35 7.28 1.11
C ARG A 51 -19.51 8.66 0.50
N ALA A 52 -19.78 9.65 1.35
CA ALA A 52 -20.10 10.98 0.86
C ALA A 52 -18.92 11.42 -0.01
N VAL A 53 -19.20 11.86 -1.24
CA VAL A 53 -18.21 12.35 -2.21
C VAL A 53 -17.15 13.29 -1.58
N PRO A 54 -17.47 14.16 -0.60
CA PRO A 54 -16.48 14.96 0.12
C PRO A 54 -15.35 14.17 0.79
N ASP A 55 -15.63 12.97 1.31
CA ASP A 55 -14.67 12.15 2.07
C ASP A 55 -13.58 11.53 1.17
N LEU A 56 -13.84 11.46 -0.14
CA LEU A 56 -12.89 10.92 -1.13
C LEU A 56 -12.05 12.02 -1.80
N LEU A 57 -12.41 13.30 -1.65
CA LEU A 57 -11.71 14.40 -2.33
C LEU A 57 -10.25 14.53 -1.88
N LEU A 58 -9.98 14.40 -0.58
CA LEU A 58 -8.61 14.49 -0.06
C LEU A 58 -7.73 13.32 -0.55
N PRO A 59 -8.12 12.04 -0.41
CA PRO A 59 -7.37 10.92 -0.97
C PRO A 59 -7.14 11.02 -2.48
N LEU A 60 -8.15 11.44 -3.25
CA LEU A 60 -8.04 11.55 -4.70
C LEU A 60 -7.15 12.71 -5.14
N THR A 61 -7.20 13.84 -4.43
CA THR A 61 -6.32 14.99 -4.68
C THR A 61 -4.87 14.65 -4.37
N GLU A 62 -4.64 13.90 -3.28
CA GLU A 62 -3.31 13.40 -2.95
C GLU A 62 -2.80 12.43 -4.01
N LEU A 63 -3.61 11.46 -4.43
CA LEU A 63 -3.26 10.53 -5.50
C LEU A 63 -2.91 11.28 -6.80
N ALA A 64 -3.70 12.28 -7.18
CA ALA A 64 -3.47 13.10 -8.35
C ALA A 64 -2.15 13.87 -8.25
N ARG A 65 -1.88 14.49 -7.09
CA ARG A 65 -0.61 15.20 -6.82
C ARG A 65 0.60 14.26 -6.97
N ARG A 66 0.52 13.06 -6.41
CA ARG A 66 1.61 12.07 -6.43
C ARG A 66 1.89 11.60 -7.86
N ARG A 67 0.84 11.32 -8.63
CA ARG A 67 0.97 10.96 -10.06
C ARG A 67 1.57 12.09 -10.89
N GLU A 68 1.18 13.33 -10.63
CA GLU A 68 1.75 14.50 -11.29
C GLU A 68 3.25 14.66 -10.97
N ALA A 69 3.65 14.47 -9.70
CA ALA A 69 5.07 14.50 -9.30
C ALA A 69 5.90 13.41 -10.03
N VAL A 70 5.35 12.21 -10.19
CA VAL A 70 5.97 11.12 -10.97
C VAL A 70 6.12 11.50 -12.44
N ALA A 71 5.09 12.10 -13.04
CA ALA A 71 5.13 12.57 -14.43
C ALA A 71 6.20 13.66 -14.66
N GLN A 72 6.34 14.58 -13.70
CA GLN A 72 7.32 15.66 -13.75
C GLN A 72 8.77 15.19 -13.54
N ARG A 73 8.97 14.07 -12.82
CA ARG A 73 10.31 13.56 -12.51
C ARG A 73 11.12 13.12 -13.73
N ALA A 74 10.45 12.81 -14.85
CA ALA A 74 11.07 12.41 -16.12
C ALA A 74 12.18 11.35 -15.96
N PHE A 75 11.80 10.15 -15.53
CA PHE A 75 12.76 9.05 -15.32
C PHE A 75 13.53 8.70 -16.60
N THR A 76 14.82 8.40 -16.44
CA THR A 76 15.61 7.82 -17.53
C THR A 76 15.05 6.44 -17.88
N ALA A 77 14.96 6.11 -19.17
CA ALA A 77 14.48 4.80 -19.63
C ALA A 77 15.41 3.62 -19.25
N ARG A 78 16.57 3.90 -18.64
CA ARG A 78 17.56 2.90 -18.24
C ARG A 78 17.05 2.04 -17.08
N TRP A 79 17.07 0.73 -17.28
CA TRP A 79 16.79 -0.25 -16.23
C TRP A 79 17.96 -0.33 -15.24
N ALA A 80 17.63 -0.39 -13.96
CA ALA A 80 18.56 -0.42 -12.83
C ALA A 80 17.90 -1.05 -11.60
N PRO A 81 18.66 -1.54 -10.60
CA PRO A 81 18.11 -1.94 -9.31
C PRO A 81 17.26 -0.83 -8.69
N GLY A 82 16.10 -1.18 -8.15
CA GLY A 82 15.17 -0.22 -7.53
C GLY A 82 14.28 0.53 -8.53
N ARG A 83 14.40 0.27 -9.84
CA ARG A 83 13.48 0.84 -10.83
C ARG A 83 12.16 0.09 -10.81
N LEU A 84 11.07 0.83 -10.63
CA LEU A 84 9.72 0.33 -10.83
C LEU A 84 9.34 0.56 -12.28
N VAL A 85 9.05 -0.51 -13.03
CA VAL A 85 8.69 -0.44 -14.45
C VAL A 85 7.26 -0.93 -14.66
N SER A 86 6.53 -0.28 -15.55
CA SER A 86 5.30 -0.84 -16.10
C SER A 86 5.58 -1.55 -17.40
N VAL A 87 4.97 -2.71 -17.59
CA VAL A 87 5.08 -3.54 -18.78
C VAL A 87 3.67 -3.79 -19.32
N VAL A 88 3.48 -3.58 -20.62
CA VAL A 88 2.23 -3.95 -21.28
C VAL A 88 2.37 -5.37 -21.82
N HIS A 89 1.52 -6.28 -21.38
CA HIS A 89 1.57 -7.69 -21.81
C HIS A 89 0.16 -8.19 -22.08
N GLU A 90 -0.18 -8.53 -23.32
CA GLU A 90 -1.56 -8.88 -23.70
C GLU A 90 -2.56 -7.78 -23.28
N GLY A 91 -2.29 -6.51 -23.62
CA GLY A 91 -3.21 -5.40 -23.35
C GLY A 91 -3.35 -4.94 -21.89
N ARG A 92 -2.74 -5.64 -20.92
CA ARG A 92 -2.72 -5.26 -19.48
C ARG A 92 -1.43 -4.57 -19.12
N LEU A 93 -1.54 -3.55 -18.26
CA LEU A 93 -0.41 -2.88 -17.65
C LEU A 93 -0.05 -3.60 -16.35
N LEU A 94 1.15 -4.15 -16.27
CA LEU A 94 1.68 -4.87 -15.11
C LEU A 94 2.88 -4.11 -14.53
N GLY A 95 2.98 -4.02 -13.21
CA GLY A 95 4.13 -3.41 -12.53
C GLY A 95 5.18 -4.45 -12.18
N VAL A 96 6.46 -4.09 -12.31
CA VAL A 96 7.59 -4.93 -11.89
C VAL A 96 8.66 -4.05 -11.26
N LEU A 97 9.08 -4.41 -10.05
CA LEU A 97 10.24 -3.81 -9.41
C LEU A 97 11.50 -4.59 -9.79
N LEU A 98 12.46 -3.91 -10.42
CA LEU A 98 13.73 -4.50 -10.82
C LEU A 98 14.70 -4.62 -9.65
N ASP A 99 15.28 -5.80 -9.48
CA ASP A 99 16.22 -6.10 -8.39
C ASP A 99 17.67 -6.10 -8.88
N ARG A 100 17.98 -6.99 -9.82
CA ARG A 100 19.34 -7.23 -10.30
C ARG A 100 19.34 -7.76 -11.72
N CYS A 101 20.41 -7.45 -12.45
CA CYS A 101 20.69 -8.06 -13.74
C CYS A 101 21.40 -9.40 -13.50
N ILE A 102 20.83 -10.51 -13.99
CA ILE A 102 21.40 -11.87 -13.87
C ILE A 102 22.52 -12.05 -14.90
N HIS A 103 22.23 -11.81 -16.18
CA HIS A 103 23.18 -11.92 -17.28
C HIS A 103 22.71 -11.12 -18.49
N GLY A 104 23.62 -10.55 -19.28
CA GLY A 104 23.26 -9.74 -20.45
C GLY A 104 22.26 -8.64 -20.05
N ASP A 105 21.07 -8.67 -20.66
CA ASP A 105 19.95 -7.80 -20.31
C ASP A 105 18.81 -8.53 -19.56
N LEU A 106 19.06 -9.72 -19.02
CA LEU A 106 18.09 -10.46 -18.20
C LEU A 106 18.06 -9.91 -16.78
N TRP A 107 16.98 -9.24 -16.44
CA TRP A 107 16.69 -8.72 -15.12
C TRP A 107 15.84 -9.68 -14.31
N GLN A 108 16.11 -9.75 -13.02
CA GLN A 108 15.24 -10.34 -12.02
C GLN A 108 14.53 -9.25 -11.24
N GLY A 109 13.29 -9.52 -10.83
CA GLY A 109 12.51 -8.60 -10.04
C GLY A 109 11.30 -9.28 -9.41
N TRP A 110 10.42 -8.44 -8.86
CA TRP A 110 9.16 -8.86 -8.25
C TRP A 110 7.98 -8.15 -8.90
N MET A 111 6.83 -8.82 -8.95
CA MET A 111 5.58 -8.16 -9.36
C MET A 111 5.24 -7.00 -8.43
N ALA A 112 4.66 -5.96 -8.99
CA ALA A 112 4.10 -4.83 -8.27
C ALA A 112 2.62 -4.63 -8.63
N ALA A 113 1.84 -4.22 -7.64
CA ALA A 113 0.39 -4.15 -7.65
C ALA A 113 -0.11 -2.91 -6.88
N GLY A 114 -1.41 -2.64 -6.92
CA GLY A 114 -2.04 -1.49 -6.25
C GLY A 114 -3.00 -1.86 -5.12
N GLU A 115 -3.33 -3.15 -4.96
CA GLU A 115 -4.43 -3.57 -4.08
C GLU A 115 -3.96 -3.86 -2.64
N ALA A 116 -3.81 -2.81 -1.83
CA ALA A 116 -3.31 -2.91 -0.45
C ALA A 116 -4.11 -3.87 0.45
N ASP A 117 -5.45 -3.91 0.36
CA ASP A 117 -6.28 -4.81 1.17
C ASP A 117 -5.99 -6.30 0.92
N TRP A 118 -5.43 -6.60 -0.26
CA TRP A 118 -5.07 -7.94 -0.69
C TRP A 118 -3.66 -8.36 -0.27
N ALA A 119 -2.91 -7.46 0.39
CA ALA A 119 -1.57 -7.75 0.87
C ALA A 119 -1.56 -8.96 1.81
N GLY A 120 -0.62 -9.86 1.55
CA GLY A 120 -0.22 -10.98 2.39
C GLY A 120 1.06 -10.68 3.19
N PRO A 121 1.58 -11.68 3.92
CA PRO A 121 2.68 -11.50 4.88
C PRO A 121 4.01 -11.10 4.23
N PHE A 122 4.19 -11.44 2.96
CA PHE A 122 5.42 -11.23 2.20
C PHE A 122 5.24 -10.18 1.09
N ASP A 123 4.19 -9.36 1.18
CA ASP A 123 4.06 -8.17 0.37
C ASP A 123 4.61 -6.97 1.14
N VAL A 124 5.16 -5.99 0.42
CA VAL A 124 5.69 -4.74 1.00
C VAL A 124 4.92 -3.56 0.42
N LEU A 125 4.26 -2.80 1.27
CA LEU A 125 3.61 -1.55 0.88
C LEU A 125 4.64 -0.43 0.90
N LEU A 126 4.75 0.29 -0.21
CA LEU A 126 5.57 1.49 -0.34
C LEU A 126 4.85 2.68 0.30
N GLU A 127 5.59 3.43 1.09
CA GLU A 127 5.09 4.59 1.81
C GLU A 127 5.37 5.89 1.02
N PRO A 128 4.75 7.02 1.39
CA PRO A 128 5.13 8.33 0.83
C PRO A 128 6.63 8.63 0.90
N ASP A 129 7.33 8.14 1.92
CA ASP A 129 8.77 8.33 2.07
C ASP A 129 9.60 7.49 1.07
N ASP A 130 8.98 6.53 0.37
CA ASP A 130 9.60 5.71 -0.67
C ASP A 130 9.49 6.32 -2.07
N GLU A 131 8.91 7.52 -2.17
CA GLU A 131 8.78 8.25 -3.42
C GLU A 131 10.11 8.66 -4.06
N PRO A 132 10.13 8.81 -5.40
CA PRO A 132 8.98 8.83 -6.32
C PRO A 132 8.62 7.47 -6.95
N PHE A 133 7.33 7.13 -6.97
CA PHE A 133 6.80 5.98 -7.71
C PHE A 133 5.32 6.16 -8.05
N GLU A 134 4.83 5.51 -9.12
CA GLU A 134 3.42 5.45 -9.48
C GLU A 134 2.60 4.70 -8.41
N PRO A 135 1.67 5.36 -7.70
CA PRO A 135 0.92 4.75 -6.60
C PRO A 135 0.11 3.50 -6.99
N ALA A 136 -0.28 3.35 -8.27
CA ALA A 136 -0.93 2.13 -8.76
C ALA A 136 -0.05 0.86 -8.65
N PHE A 137 1.25 1.02 -8.38
CA PHE A 137 2.22 -0.06 -8.20
C PHE A 137 2.91 0.01 -6.82
N GLY A 138 2.22 0.56 -5.82
CA GLY A 138 2.73 0.75 -4.46
C GLY A 138 2.82 -0.50 -3.58
N LEU A 139 2.40 -1.68 -4.05
CA LEU A 139 2.51 -2.96 -3.33
C LEU A 139 3.49 -3.87 -4.06
N ILE A 140 4.60 -4.24 -3.42
CA ILE A 140 5.61 -5.14 -3.99
C ILE A 140 5.40 -6.56 -3.48
N GLN A 141 5.19 -7.51 -4.41
CA GLN A 141 4.95 -8.91 -4.09
C GLN A 141 6.28 -9.67 -3.98
N ALA A 142 6.95 -9.61 -2.82
CA ALA A 142 8.29 -10.20 -2.65
C ALA A 142 8.32 -11.73 -2.78
N TRP A 143 7.16 -12.39 -2.76
CA TRP A 143 6.98 -13.82 -3.06
C TRP A 143 6.86 -14.13 -4.57
N ASN A 144 6.54 -13.14 -5.40
CA ASN A 144 6.24 -13.30 -6.83
C ASN A 144 7.42 -12.85 -7.69
N VAL A 145 8.47 -13.69 -7.70
CA VAL A 145 9.69 -13.44 -8.48
C VAL A 145 9.46 -13.74 -9.95
N LEU A 146 9.97 -12.87 -10.81
CA LEU A 146 10.03 -13.10 -12.25
C LEU A 146 11.35 -12.59 -12.86
N THR A 147 11.54 -12.91 -14.12
CA THR A 147 12.65 -12.39 -14.92
C THR A 147 12.13 -11.69 -16.18
N LEU A 148 12.77 -10.59 -16.57
CA LEU A 148 12.42 -9.77 -17.71
C LEU A 148 13.66 -9.43 -18.54
N GLU A 149 13.50 -9.35 -19.85
CA GLU A 149 14.49 -8.71 -20.73
C GLU A 149 13.85 -7.47 -21.35
N PRO A 150 14.56 -6.34 -21.46
CA PRO A 150 14.10 -5.20 -22.22
C PRO A 150 13.80 -5.63 -23.66
N SER A 151 12.53 -5.55 -24.05
CA SER A 151 12.11 -5.81 -25.43
C SER A 151 11.13 -4.73 -25.88
N PRO A 152 11.15 -4.34 -27.17
CA PRO A 152 10.18 -3.38 -27.71
C PRO A 152 8.72 -3.82 -27.50
N GLN A 153 8.46 -5.13 -27.46
CA GLN A 153 7.12 -5.70 -27.29
C GLN A 153 6.56 -5.49 -25.88
N LEU A 154 7.42 -5.35 -24.86
CA LEU A 154 7.00 -5.15 -23.47
C LEU A 154 6.63 -3.70 -23.18
N CYS A 155 6.91 -2.76 -24.10
CA CYS A 155 6.61 -1.32 -23.94
C CYS A 155 6.98 -0.78 -22.54
N ALA A 156 8.12 -1.22 -21.99
CA ALA A 156 8.44 -1.00 -20.60
C ALA A 156 8.78 0.47 -20.33
N ARG A 157 8.12 1.07 -19.35
CA ARG A 157 8.37 2.46 -18.91
C ARG A 157 8.74 2.48 -17.44
N VAL A 158 9.75 3.28 -17.08
CA VAL A 158 10.10 3.52 -15.68
C VAL A 158 9.05 4.45 -15.08
N LEU A 159 8.39 3.98 -14.03
CA LEU A 159 7.35 4.68 -13.28
C LEU A 159 7.73 4.98 -11.84
N GLY A 160 8.95 4.62 -11.42
CA GLY A 160 9.41 4.90 -10.07
C GLY A 160 10.85 4.50 -9.83
N GLU A 161 11.37 4.98 -8.71
CA GLU A 161 12.68 4.66 -8.19
C GLU A 161 12.58 4.55 -6.67
N ILE A 162 12.85 3.37 -6.14
CA ILE A 162 12.94 3.16 -4.69
C ILE A 162 14.38 3.28 -4.22
N SER A 163 14.55 3.71 -2.97
CA SER A 163 15.88 3.81 -2.37
C SER A 163 16.56 2.45 -2.24
N ALA A 164 17.91 2.45 -2.20
CA ALA A 164 18.69 1.24 -1.98
C ALA A 164 18.35 0.56 -0.64
N THR A 165 18.04 1.36 0.40
CA THR A 165 17.61 0.87 1.72
C THR A 165 16.26 0.16 1.63
N ARG A 166 15.28 0.74 0.93
CA ARG A 166 13.98 0.09 0.73
C ARG A 166 14.12 -1.20 -0.11
N LEU A 167 14.93 -1.18 -1.16
CA LEU A 167 15.21 -2.39 -1.95
C LEU A 167 15.86 -3.49 -1.10
N ALA A 168 16.76 -3.14 -0.17
CA ALA A 168 17.34 -4.09 0.78
C ALA A 168 16.29 -4.67 1.74
N ALA A 169 15.34 -3.84 2.22
CA ALA A 169 14.23 -4.31 3.04
C ALA A 169 13.34 -5.32 2.26
N ILE A 170 13.04 -5.04 0.99
CA ILE A 170 12.26 -5.94 0.13
C ILE A 170 12.99 -7.27 -0.09
N ARG A 171 14.31 -7.24 -0.33
CA ARG A 171 15.14 -8.46 -0.40
C ARG A 171 15.06 -9.27 0.90
N ALA A 172 15.13 -8.60 2.05
CA ALA A 172 15.02 -9.28 3.34
C ALA A 172 13.63 -9.94 3.53
N VAL A 173 12.55 -9.30 3.06
CA VAL A 173 11.21 -9.93 3.04
C VAL A 173 11.16 -11.12 2.10
N HIS A 174 11.79 -11.02 0.93
CA HIS A 174 11.92 -12.14 0.00
C HIS A 174 12.67 -13.32 0.64
N ASP A 175 13.75 -13.06 1.38
CA ASP A 175 14.51 -14.09 2.09
C ASP A 175 13.65 -14.79 3.17
N GLU A 176 12.82 -14.04 3.90
CA GLU A 176 11.86 -14.62 4.85
C GLU A 176 10.81 -15.50 4.17
N TRP A 177 10.30 -15.07 3.00
CA TRP A 177 9.41 -15.89 2.18
C TRP A 177 10.12 -17.16 1.70
N ALA A 178 11.34 -17.05 1.19
CA ALA A 178 12.12 -18.20 0.72
C ALA A 178 12.40 -19.20 1.85
N ALA A 179 12.62 -18.69 3.08
CA ALA A 179 12.76 -19.49 4.29
C ALA A 179 11.41 -20.00 4.86
N GLN A 180 10.27 -19.62 4.27
CA GLN A 180 8.92 -19.92 4.76
C GLN A 180 8.75 -19.54 6.24
N LYS A 181 9.28 -18.38 6.63
CA LYS A 181 9.25 -17.90 8.00
C LYS A 181 7.81 -17.75 8.49
N VAL A 182 7.49 -18.36 9.62
CA VAL A 182 6.20 -18.18 10.29
C VAL A 182 6.23 -16.84 11.03
N LEU A 183 5.26 -15.98 10.74
CA LEU A 183 5.11 -14.70 11.43
C LEU A 183 4.21 -14.87 12.65
N PRO A 184 4.56 -14.32 13.82
CA PRO A 184 3.75 -14.39 15.04
C PRO A 184 2.58 -13.39 15.00
N ILE A 185 1.81 -13.38 13.91
CA ILE A 185 0.70 -12.46 13.65
C ILE A 185 -0.51 -13.30 13.27
N ALA A 186 -1.67 -13.00 13.87
CA ALA A 186 -2.91 -13.67 13.51
C ALA A 186 -3.32 -13.38 12.05
N PRO A 187 -3.90 -14.34 11.32
CA PRO A 187 -4.46 -14.07 10.00
C PRO A 187 -5.66 -13.12 10.06
N GLU A 188 -5.52 -11.91 9.51
CA GLU A 188 -6.59 -10.92 9.39
C GLU A 188 -6.55 -10.23 8.00
N PRO A 189 -7.30 -10.76 7.00
CA PRO A 189 -7.37 -10.14 5.68
C PRO A 189 -7.78 -8.66 5.74
N GLY A 190 -7.17 -7.82 4.88
CA GLY A 190 -7.39 -6.38 4.86
C GLY A 190 -6.64 -5.59 5.95
N ARG A 191 -5.84 -6.27 6.78
CA ARG A 191 -4.99 -5.59 7.78
C ARG A 191 -3.57 -5.44 7.29
N ILE A 192 -3.04 -4.24 7.54
CA ILE A 192 -1.63 -3.90 7.33
C ILE A 192 -0.94 -3.82 8.69
N ALA A 193 0.18 -4.51 8.80
CA ALA A 193 1.03 -4.55 9.98
C ALA A 193 2.39 -3.89 9.67
N LEU A 194 2.85 -3.04 10.58
CA LEU A 194 4.24 -2.60 10.62
C LEU A 194 5.06 -3.67 11.34
N ARG A 195 6.09 -4.20 10.68
CA ARG A 195 6.94 -5.25 11.24
C ARG A 195 8.42 -5.03 10.97
N THR A 196 9.24 -5.59 11.83
CA THR A 196 10.69 -5.61 11.67
C THR A 196 11.14 -6.84 10.87
N VAL A 197 12.03 -6.64 9.90
CA VAL A 197 12.50 -7.67 8.96
C VAL A 197 14.02 -7.67 8.94
N GLY A 198 14.61 -8.87 8.99
CA GLY A 198 16.06 -9.03 9.07
C GLY A 198 16.69 -8.35 10.30
N GLY A 199 15.89 -8.04 11.34
CA GLY A 199 16.31 -7.37 12.57
C GLY A 199 16.61 -5.87 12.43
N VAL A 200 16.49 -5.28 11.24
CA VAL A 200 16.92 -3.88 11.00
C VAL A 200 15.97 -3.06 10.15
N PHE A 201 15.14 -3.69 9.32
CA PHE A 201 14.25 -2.98 8.40
C PHE A 201 12.83 -2.92 8.94
N SER A 202 12.19 -1.75 8.89
CA SER A 202 10.75 -1.62 9.14
C SER A 202 9.98 -1.65 7.83
N VAL A 203 8.99 -2.53 7.73
CA VAL A 203 8.14 -2.68 6.53
C VAL A 203 6.67 -2.74 6.90
N LEU A 204 5.82 -2.18 6.05
CA LEU A 204 4.39 -2.42 6.06
C LEU A 204 4.09 -3.65 5.20
N SER A 205 3.44 -4.65 5.76
CA SER A 205 2.98 -5.85 5.04
C SER A 205 1.56 -6.21 5.43
N GLY A 206 0.94 -7.10 4.67
CA GLY A 206 -0.28 -7.76 5.13
C GLY A 206 -0.02 -8.75 6.26
N THR A 207 -1.08 -9.36 6.78
CA THR A 207 -1.00 -10.46 7.75
C THR A 207 -0.88 -11.82 7.05
N PRO A 208 -0.48 -12.89 7.76
CA PRO A 208 -0.55 -14.26 7.25
C PRO A 208 -1.92 -14.62 6.67
N LEU A 209 -1.93 -15.57 5.73
CA LEU A 209 -3.16 -16.08 5.12
C LEU A 209 -3.87 -17.04 6.08
N GLY A 210 -5.19 -16.89 6.19
CA GLY A 210 -6.03 -17.78 6.99
C GLY A 210 -6.41 -19.06 6.24
N ALA A 211 -7.16 -19.94 6.91
CA ALA A 211 -7.84 -21.03 6.23
C ALA A 211 -8.96 -20.45 5.32
N GLN A 212 -9.03 -20.91 4.06
CA GLN A 212 -10.01 -20.44 3.06
C GLN A 212 -9.95 -18.92 2.80
N ASP A 213 -8.74 -18.37 2.77
CA ASP A 213 -8.51 -16.94 2.55
C ASP A 213 -8.71 -16.55 1.07
N PRO A 214 -9.56 -15.56 0.73
CA PRO A 214 -9.77 -15.14 -0.65
C PRO A 214 -8.48 -14.59 -1.30
N ARG A 215 -7.50 -14.11 -0.50
CA ARG A 215 -6.22 -13.63 -1.01
C ARG A 215 -5.41 -14.74 -1.70
N ALA A 216 -5.71 -16.02 -1.44
CA ALA A 216 -5.09 -17.13 -2.16
C ALA A 216 -5.40 -17.10 -3.67
N ASP A 217 -6.65 -16.81 -4.04
CA ASP A 217 -7.06 -16.68 -5.44
C ASP A 217 -6.43 -15.46 -6.11
N TYR A 218 -6.33 -14.34 -5.37
CA TYR A 218 -5.60 -13.15 -5.81
C TYR A 218 -4.12 -13.45 -6.11
N GLN A 219 -3.44 -14.15 -5.18
CA GLN A 219 -2.06 -14.57 -5.39
C GLN A 219 -1.92 -15.50 -6.59
N ALA A 220 -2.89 -16.39 -6.84
CA ALA A 220 -2.88 -17.26 -8.01
C ALA A 220 -2.96 -16.46 -9.33
N LEU A 221 -3.81 -15.42 -9.40
CA LEU A 221 -3.92 -14.55 -10.59
C LEU A 221 -2.59 -13.85 -10.91
N TYR A 222 -1.97 -13.22 -9.91
CA TYR A 222 -0.70 -12.52 -10.09
C TYR A 222 0.46 -13.48 -10.36
N ARG A 223 0.45 -14.68 -9.78
CA ARG A 223 1.46 -15.72 -10.08
C ARG A 223 1.36 -16.17 -11.54
N ALA A 224 0.14 -16.41 -12.03
CA ALA A 224 -0.07 -16.78 -13.42
C ALA A 224 0.42 -15.68 -14.38
N ALA A 225 0.10 -14.41 -14.08
CA ALA A 225 0.57 -13.29 -14.87
C ALA A 225 2.10 -13.12 -14.85
N GLY A 226 2.74 -13.27 -13.68
CA GLY A 226 4.20 -13.23 -13.55
C GLY A 226 4.89 -14.34 -14.34
N LEU A 227 4.33 -15.56 -14.32
CA LEU A 227 4.83 -16.68 -15.12
C LEU A 227 4.70 -16.43 -16.63
N GLN A 228 3.53 -15.95 -17.08
CA GLN A 228 3.30 -15.60 -18.48
C GLN A 228 4.27 -14.52 -18.95
N LEU A 229 4.41 -13.45 -18.15
CA LEU A 229 5.29 -12.35 -18.43
C LEU A 229 6.76 -12.77 -18.51
N GLY A 230 7.22 -13.63 -17.58
CA GLY A 230 8.58 -14.18 -17.61
C GLY A 230 8.83 -15.16 -18.76
N SER A 231 7.77 -15.82 -19.26
CA SER A 231 7.83 -16.78 -20.37
C SER A 231 7.66 -16.17 -21.77
N ALA A 232 7.15 -14.93 -21.87
CA ALA A 232 6.94 -14.20 -23.12
C ALA A 232 8.22 -14.03 -23.96
N ARG A 233 9.38 -14.35 -23.37
CA ARG A 233 10.68 -14.55 -24.00
C ARG A 233 10.71 -15.59 -25.12
N VAL A 234 9.82 -16.58 -25.14
CA VAL A 234 10.05 -17.81 -25.94
C VAL A 234 9.44 -17.81 -27.34
N GLN A 235 8.56 -16.86 -27.68
CA GLN A 235 7.92 -16.86 -29.02
C GLN A 235 8.46 -15.75 -29.91
N ALA A 236 9.58 -16.03 -30.57
CA ALA A 236 9.93 -15.34 -31.81
C ALA A 236 8.97 -15.84 -32.92
N PRO A 237 8.24 -14.95 -33.63
CA PRO A 237 7.45 -15.36 -34.78
C PRO A 237 8.41 -15.66 -35.94
N GLY A 238 8.63 -16.93 -36.24
CA GLY A 238 9.42 -17.36 -37.40
C GLY A 238 10.22 -18.65 -37.26
N ALA A 239 10.32 -19.25 -36.08
CA ALA A 239 10.93 -20.57 -35.95
C ALA A 239 9.89 -21.66 -36.25
N THR A 240 9.88 -22.14 -37.50
CA THR A 240 9.28 -23.41 -37.90
C THR A 240 9.67 -24.48 -36.88
N PRO A 241 8.77 -25.37 -36.42
CA PRO A 241 9.12 -26.41 -35.47
C PRO A 241 9.98 -27.47 -36.17
N ALA A 242 11.28 -27.22 -36.26
CA ALA A 242 12.25 -28.26 -36.48
C ALA A 242 12.32 -29.07 -35.18
N ALA A 243 12.02 -30.36 -35.27
CA ALA A 243 12.10 -31.29 -34.15
C ALA A 243 13.48 -31.20 -33.49
N ALA A 244 13.53 -30.57 -32.32
CA ALA A 244 14.73 -30.55 -31.49
C ALA A 244 14.80 -31.88 -30.70
N PRO A 245 15.98 -32.51 -30.60
CA PRO A 245 16.15 -33.74 -29.85
C PRO A 245 15.90 -33.47 -28.36
N ALA A 246 15.20 -34.42 -27.72
CA ALA A 246 14.84 -34.36 -26.31
C ALA A 246 16.06 -34.08 -25.43
N SER A 247 16.10 -32.90 -24.81
CA SER A 247 17.02 -32.61 -23.71
C SER A 247 16.55 -33.36 -22.46
N PRO A 248 17.47 -33.93 -21.67
CA PRO A 248 17.11 -34.79 -20.55
C PRO A 248 16.32 -34.02 -19.49
N ARG A 249 15.21 -34.61 -19.03
CA ARG A 249 14.43 -34.15 -17.88
C ARG A 249 15.35 -33.74 -16.75
N ALA A 250 15.25 -32.48 -16.33
CA ALA A 250 15.81 -32.02 -15.07
C ALA A 250 15.21 -32.88 -13.95
N ARG A 251 16.06 -33.67 -13.30
CA ARG A 251 15.71 -34.36 -12.05
C ARG A 251 15.37 -33.31 -10.98
N PRO A 252 14.44 -33.60 -10.05
CA PRO A 252 14.21 -32.74 -8.90
C PRO A 252 15.54 -32.56 -8.17
N GLN A 253 15.96 -31.30 -8.01
CA GLN A 253 17.17 -30.95 -7.28
C GLN A 253 16.95 -31.30 -5.80
N GLU A 254 17.84 -32.10 -5.23
CA GLU A 254 17.79 -32.48 -3.82
C GLU A 254 17.89 -31.23 -2.92
N ARG A 255 17.17 -31.29 -1.79
CA ARG A 255 17.17 -30.25 -0.74
C ARG A 255 18.61 -29.87 -0.38
N PRO A 256 18.93 -28.57 -0.24
CA PRO A 256 20.23 -28.17 0.27
C PRO A 256 20.32 -28.48 1.77
N GLU A 257 21.09 -29.52 2.11
CA GLU A 257 21.67 -29.68 3.44
C GLU A 257 22.72 -28.58 3.63
N GLY A 258 22.38 -27.55 4.38
CA GLY A 258 23.31 -26.47 4.70
C GLY A 258 22.59 -25.14 4.82
N GLY A 259 21.97 -24.91 5.98
CA GLY A 259 21.50 -23.59 6.37
C GLY A 259 22.59 -22.52 6.29
N TRP A 260 22.20 -21.25 6.50
CA TRP A 260 22.99 -20.00 6.58
C TRP A 260 24.43 -19.96 6.01
N TRP A 261 25.34 -20.79 6.52
CA TRP A 261 26.70 -21.01 6.01
C TRP A 261 26.81 -21.45 4.54
N GLY A 262 25.81 -22.17 4.02
CA GLY A 262 25.75 -22.54 2.60
C GLY A 262 25.55 -21.33 1.68
N SER A 263 24.74 -20.37 2.12
CA SER A 263 24.48 -19.11 1.41
C SER A 263 25.68 -18.16 1.49
N ILE A 264 26.39 -18.13 2.63
CA ILE A 264 27.60 -17.32 2.81
C ILE A 264 28.75 -17.82 1.92
N ARG A 265 28.97 -19.13 1.82
CA ARG A 265 30.03 -19.68 0.93
C ARG A 265 29.76 -19.39 -0.54
N ARG A 266 28.50 -19.39 -0.97
CA ARG A 266 28.11 -19.03 -2.33
C ARG A 266 28.31 -17.54 -2.63
N TRP A 267 28.25 -16.70 -1.60
CA TRP A 267 28.53 -15.26 -1.64
C TRP A 267 30.03 -14.96 -1.85
N PHE A 268 30.93 -15.77 -1.30
CA PHE A 268 32.39 -15.61 -1.46
C PHE A 268 32.98 -16.26 -2.72
N GLY A 269 32.24 -17.14 -3.40
CA GLY A 269 32.74 -17.89 -4.56
C GLY A 269 32.60 -17.21 -5.92
N SER A 270 31.82 -16.11 -6.02
CA SER A 270 31.50 -15.47 -7.32
C SER A 270 31.73 -13.96 -7.33
N GLY A 271 32.99 -13.56 -7.55
CA GLY A 271 33.38 -12.18 -7.87
C GLY A 271 34.57 -11.66 -7.05
N GLY A 272 35.59 -11.15 -7.73
CA GLY A 272 36.89 -10.76 -7.17
C GLY A 272 36.86 -9.70 -6.06
N TRP A 273 38.04 -9.54 -5.43
CA TRP A 273 38.39 -8.82 -4.21
C TRP A 273 37.86 -7.38 -3.98
N MET A 274 37.07 -6.78 -4.86
CA MET A 274 36.54 -5.42 -4.65
C MET A 274 35.28 -5.36 -3.77
N ARG A 275 34.53 -6.46 -3.60
CA ARG A 275 33.34 -6.49 -2.73
C ARG A 275 33.58 -6.45 -1.22
N PRO A 276 34.63 -7.06 -0.62
CA PRO A 276 34.84 -6.97 0.82
C PRO A 276 35.16 -5.54 1.30
N ALA A 277 35.77 -4.70 0.45
CA ALA A 277 36.08 -3.31 0.81
C ALA A 277 34.82 -2.44 0.99
N PHE A 278 33.80 -2.60 0.14
CA PHE A 278 32.53 -1.89 0.26
C PHE A 278 31.69 -2.38 1.45
N ALA A 279 31.77 -3.67 1.79
CA ALA A 279 31.08 -4.22 2.97
C ALA A 279 31.66 -3.70 4.28
N VAL A 280 32.99 -3.53 4.36
CA VAL A 280 33.66 -2.94 5.53
C VAL A 280 33.33 -1.44 5.66
N LEU A 281 33.25 -0.71 4.55
CA LEU A 281 32.83 0.70 4.55
C LEU A 281 31.35 0.88 4.97
N ALA A 282 30.46 0.01 4.50
CA ALA A 282 29.06 0.01 4.92
C ALA A 282 28.90 -0.33 6.41
N LEU A 283 29.70 -1.27 6.92
CA LEU A 283 29.74 -1.60 8.35
C LEU A 283 30.24 -0.42 9.20
N PHE A 284 31.28 0.30 8.75
CA PHE A 284 31.80 1.48 9.45
C PHE A 284 30.79 2.64 9.48
N ALA A 285 30.06 2.88 8.39
CA ALA A 285 29.02 3.91 8.34
C ALA A 285 27.84 3.59 9.28
N VAL A 286 27.46 2.31 9.42
CA VAL A 286 26.40 1.87 10.33
C VAL A 286 26.83 2.00 11.80
N VAL A 287 28.07 1.64 12.13
CA VAL A 287 28.60 1.76 13.51
C VAL A 287 28.71 3.22 13.96
N GLN A 288 29.13 4.13 13.08
CA GLN A 288 29.19 5.56 13.42
C GLN A 288 27.80 6.20 13.57
N ASN A 289 26.78 5.72 12.83
CA ASN A 289 25.42 6.24 12.93
C ASN A 289 24.68 5.73 14.18
N VAL A 290 24.99 4.52 14.65
CA VAL A 290 24.45 3.97 15.91
C VAL A 290 25.10 4.63 17.14
N GLY A 291 26.38 5.03 17.06
CA GLY A 291 27.08 5.73 18.14
C GLY A 291 26.58 7.16 18.41
N LEU A 292 25.92 7.80 17.44
CA LEU A 292 25.40 9.17 17.57
C LEU A 292 23.94 9.23 18.06
N LEU A 293 23.23 8.11 18.09
CA LEU A 293 21.79 8.04 18.43
C LEU A 293 21.48 7.11 19.61
N GLY A 294 22.49 6.60 20.31
CA GLY A 294 22.30 5.72 21.47
C GLY A 294 21.74 6.46 22.69
N GLY A 295 20.48 6.19 23.06
CA GLY A 295 19.99 6.61 24.37
C GLY A 295 18.53 6.29 24.75
N ARG A 296 18.20 4.99 24.86
CA ARG A 296 17.25 4.33 25.82
C ARG A 296 16.13 3.50 25.19
N GLY A 297 16.04 2.25 25.67
CA GLY A 297 14.83 1.44 25.69
C GLY A 297 14.91 0.18 24.83
N ALA A 298 15.46 -0.89 25.38
CA ALA A 298 15.30 -2.24 24.88
C ALA A 298 13.91 -2.80 25.24
N GLU A 299 13.48 -3.80 24.49
CA GLU A 299 12.27 -4.66 24.65
C GLU A 299 10.94 -4.09 24.14
N GLU A 300 10.61 -4.39 22.87
CA GLU A 300 9.51 -5.29 22.50
C GLU A 300 9.47 -5.41 20.96
N ASP A 301 9.37 -6.65 20.47
CA ASP A 301 9.21 -7.00 19.04
C ASP A 301 7.75 -6.70 18.64
N ASP A 302 7.39 -5.42 18.72
CA ASP A 302 6.01 -4.94 18.63
C ASP A 302 5.59 -4.80 17.17
N VAL A 303 4.83 -5.79 16.69
CA VAL A 303 4.04 -5.67 15.47
C VAL A 303 2.95 -4.63 15.73
N ARG A 304 3.12 -3.42 15.20
CA ARG A 304 2.13 -2.36 15.32
C ARG A 304 1.17 -2.41 14.15
N PHE A 305 -0.07 -2.77 14.41
CA PHE A 305 -1.14 -2.65 13.42
C PHE A 305 -1.43 -1.17 13.19
N ARG A 306 -1.31 -0.72 11.94
CA ARG A 306 -1.73 0.64 11.60
C ARG A 306 -3.26 0.61 11.49
N THR A 307 -3.94 1.12 12.50
CA THR A 307 -5.26 1.71 12.27
C THR A 307 -5.06 2.91 11.35
N VAL A 308 -5.94 3.07 10.35
CA VAL A 308 -6.07 4.33 9.60
C VAL A 308 -5.96 5.47 10.62
N PRO A 309 -5.17 6.53 10.40
CA PRO A 309 -5.27 7.70 11.24
C PRO A 309 -6.73 8.14 11.12
N ALA A 310 -7.54 7.87 12.14
CA ALA A 310 -8.66 8.73 12.39
C ALA A 310 -8.02 10.11 12.45
N ALA A 311 -8.33 10.97 11.47
CA ALA A 311 -7.99 12.37 11.54
C ALA A 311 -8.21 12.80 12.99
N PRO A 312 -7.29 13.55 13.63
CA PRO A 312 -7.46 13.91 15.02
C PRO A 312 -8.84 14.53 15.12
N VAL A 313 -9.77 13.78 15.71
CA VAL A 313 -11.07 14.31 16.07
C VAL A 313 -10.65 15.31 17.14
N ALA A 314 -10.53 16.58 16.74
CA ALA A 314 -10.49 17.67 17.69
C ALA A 314 -11.57 17.32 18.70
N ALA A 315 -11.19 17.15 19.96
CA ALA A 315 -12.02 16.51 20.97
C ALA A 315 -13.32 17.30 21.11
N GLN A 316 -14.32 16.98 20.28
CA GLN A 316 -15.62 17.64 20.30
C GLN A 316 -16.34 17.04 21.49
N ALA A 317 -16.26 17.72 22.63
CA ALA A 317 -17.00 17.34 23.81
C ALA A 317 -18.32 18.11 23.85
N ASN A 318 -19.37 17.41 24.29
CA ASN A 318 -20.64 18.04 24.59
C ASN A 318 -20.47 18.82 25.90
N LEU A 319 -20.77 20.12 25.88
CA LEU A 319 -20.85 20.98 27.05
C LEU A 319 -22.31 21.21 27.41
N VAL A 320 -22.54 21.48 28.68
CA VAL A 320 -23.85 21.80 29.24
C VAL A 320 -23.76 23.17 29.87
N VAL A 321 -24.68 24.08 29.51
CA VAL A 321 -24.75 25.42 30.08
C VAL A 321 -26.16 25.69 30.59
N ARG A 322 -26.25 26.33 31.76
CA ARG A 322 -27.47 26.90 32.32
C ARG A 322 -27.28 28.40 32.46
N TRP A 323 -28.20 29.16 31.88
CA TRP A 323 -28.22 30.62 31.96
C TRP A 323 -28.92 31.05 33.24
N LYS A 324 -28.62 32.26 33.72
CA LYS A 324 -29.39 32.88 34.81
C LYS A 324 -30.80 33.24 34.34
N ASP A 325 -31.75 33.30 35.27
CA ASP A 325 -33.19 33.43 35.00
C ASP A 325 -33.58 34.68 34.18
N ASP A 326 -32.77 35.75 34.21
CA ASP A 326 -33.06 37.03 33.53
C ASP A 326 -32.33 37.21 32.18
N VAL A 327 -31.58 36.20 31.70
CA VAL A 327 -30.78 36.32 30.47
C VAL A 327 -31.68 36.25 29.23
N ARG A 328 -31.59 37.28 28.39
CA ARG A 328 -32.30 37.29 27.10
C ARG A 328 -31.59 36.39 26.09
N ILE A 329 -32.37 35.69 25.27
CA ILE A 329 -31.87 34.77 24.23
C ILE A 329 -30.85 35.45 23.30
N ASP A 330 -31.07 36.73 22.95
CA ASP A 330 -30.15 37.50 22.10
C ASP A 330 -28.76 37.76 22.72
N GLU A 331 -28.66 37.71 24.05
CA GLU A 331 -27.41 37.89 24.79
C GLU A 331 -26.67 36.56 24.92
N ALA A 332 -27.40 35.47 25.15
CA ALA A 332 -26.88 34.11 25.08
C ALA A 332 -26.31 33.80 23.69
N ASP A 333 -27.04 34.12 22.62
CA ASP A 333 -26.60 33.88 21.24
C ASP A 333 -25.35 34.69 20.85
N ARG A 334 -25.18 35.89 21.41
CA ARG A 334 -23.98 36.70 21.21
C ARG A 334 -22.76 36.06 21.87
N LEU A 335 -22.92 35.52 23.08
CA LEU A 335 -21.85 34.79 23.76
C LEU A 335 -21.52 33.48 23.02
N LEU A 336 -22.52 32.72 22.58
CA LEU A 336 -22.31 31.47 21.85
C LEU A 336 -21.59 31.70 20.52
N ARG A 337 -21.87 32.80 19.81
CA ARG A 337 -21.14 33.19 18.58
C ARG A 337 -19.70 33.60 18.81
N SER A 338 -19.32 33.98 20.05
CA SER A 338 -17.95 34.36 20.39
C SER A 338 -17.01 33.17 20.58
N MET A 339 -17.56 31.94 20.61
CA MET A 339 -16.80 30.70 20.67
C MET A 339 -17.24 29.75 19.54
N PRO A 340 -16.36 28.85 19.06
CA PRO A 340 -16.73 27.85 18.06
C PRO A 340 -17.54 26.71 18.71
N ALA A 341 -18.79 27.01 19.09
CA ALA A 341 -19.73 26.07 19.70
C ALA A 341 -21.07 26.05 18.94
N GLU A 342 -21.58 24.86 18.68
CA GLU A 342 -22.88 24.61 18.05
C GLU A 342 -23.91 24.25 19.13
N VAL A 343 -25.13 24.80 19.05
CA VAL A 343 -26.23 24.41 19.94
C VAL A 343 -26.82 23.09 19.44
N VAL A 344 -26.60 22.02 20.20
CA VAL A 344 -27.11 20.67 19.86
C VAL A 344 -28.55 20.47 20.35
N GLY A 345 -28.97 21.22 21.36
CA GLY A 345 -30.36 21.25 21.80
C GLY A 345 -30.59 21.99 23.11
N GLY A 346 -31.78 22.56 23.25
CA GLY A 346 -32.19 23.31 24.44
C GLY A 346 -33.21 24.41 24.10
N PRO A 347 -33.85 25.02 25.11
CA PRO A 347 -33.76 24.69 26.54
C PRO A 347 -34.51 23.39 26.89
N GLY A 348 -33.87 22.50 27.65
CA GLY A 348 -34.55 21.33 28.24
C GLY A 348 -35.54 21.73 29.33
N ALA A 349 -36.31 20.77 29.86
CA ALA A 349 -37.31 20.99 30.93
C ALA A 349 -36.72 21.58 32.23
N ASN A 350 -35.39 21.55 32.38
CA ASN A 350 -34.61 22.09 33.49
C ASN A 350 -33.85 23.39 33.14
N GLY A 351 -34.17 24.04 32.00
CA GLY A 351 -33.52 25.29 31.56
C GLY A 351 -32.10 25.11 31.03
N VAL A 352 -31.67 23.86 30.80
CA VAL A 352 -30.31 23.50 30.42
C VAL A 352 -30.16 23.39 28.90
N TRP A 353 -29.04 23.93 28.40
CA TRP A 353 -28.66 23.91 26.99
C TRP A 353 -27.47 22.98 26.77
N ARG A 354 -27.51 22.21 25.69
CA ARG A 354 -26.43 21.34 25.24
C ARG A 354 -25.72 21.96 24.06
N LEU A 355 -24.41 22.10 24.19
CA LEU A 355 -23.52 22.68 23.20
C LEU A 355 -22.52 21.63 22.75
N ARG A 356 -22.07 21.69 21.50
CA ARG A 356 -20.93 20.95 20.98
C ARG A 356 -19.85 21.95 20.65
N ALA A 357 -18.76 21.94 21.42
CA ALA A 357 -17.65 22.86 21.24
C ALA A 357 -16.50 22.17 20.49
N ALA A 358 -15.92 22.88 19.52
CA ALA A 358 -14.72 22.40 18.82
C ALA A 358 -13.46 22.44 19.73
N ASP A 359 -13.45 23.33 20.72
CA ASP A 359 -12.49 23.39 21.83
C ASP A 359 -13.26 23.40 23.17
N PRO A 360 -13.39 22.25 23.85
CA PRO A 360 -14.19 22.16 25.07
C PRO A 360 -13.52 22.80 26.29
N VAL A 361 -12.18 22.89 26.31
CA VAL A 361 -11.44 23.49 27.43
C VAL A 361 -11.53 25.02 27.33
N GLY A 362 -11.25 25.58 26.15
CA GLY A 362 -11.42 27.01 25.90
C GLY A 362 -12.88 27.44 26.00
N GLY A 363 -13.81 26.66 25.44
CA GLY A 363 -15.25 26.93 25.53
C GLY A 363 -15.77 26.95 26.97
N LEU A 364 -15.33 26.01 27.82
CA LEU A 364 -15.72 25.99 29.23
C LEU A 364 -15.13 27.19 30.00
N ALA A 365 -13.90 27.61 29.69
CA ALA A 365 -13.30 28.79 30.30
C ALA A 365 -14.09 30.08 29.95
N VAL A 366 -14.52 30.23 28.69
CA VAL A 366 -15.35 31.36 28.24
C VAL A 366 -16.72 31.37 28.91
N LEU A 367 -17.37 30.20 29.02
CA LEU A 367 -18.65 30.06 29.72
C LEU A 367 -18.54 30.36 31.22
N ALA A 368 -17.49 29.85 31.88
CA ALA A 368 -17.26 30.08 33.31
C ALA A 368 -16.91 31.54 33.63
N ALA A 369 -16.29 32.27 32.69
CA ALA A 369 -15.97 33.69 32.84
C ALA A 369 -17.14 34.63 32.55
N SER A 370 -18.25 34.12 31.98
CA SER A 370 -19.38 34.95 31.57
C SER A 370 -20.32 35.25 32.75
N PRO A 371 -20.71 36.53 32.96
CA PRO A 371 -21.65 36.89 34.01
C PRO A 371 -23.08 36.38 33.75
N LEU A 372 -23.37 35.93 32.51
CA LEU A 372 -24.67 35.42 32.07
C LEU A 372 -24.89 33.94 32.43
N VAL A 373 -23.83 33.21 32.75
CA VAL A 373 -23.88 31.78 33.01
C VAL A 373 -24.09 31.53 34.50
N GLU A 374 -25.05 30.67 34.83
CA GLU A 374 -25.29 30.20 36.20
C GLU A 374 -24.44 28.95 36.50
N SER A 375 -24.37 28.00 35.56
CA SER A 375 -23.49 26.84 35.64
C SER A 375 -23.08 26.32 34.27
N ALA A 376 -21.83 25.89 34.11
CA ALA A 376 -21.32 25.25 32.90
C ALA A 376 -20.43 24.06 33.27
N GLY A 377 -20.51 22.98 32.48
CA GLY A 377 -19.72 21.77 32.71
C GLY A 377 -19.71 20.83 31.51
N PRO A 378 -18.86 19.79 31.52
CA PRO A 378 -18.93 18.72 30.53
C PRO A 378 -20.28 18.00 30.65
N ALA A 379 -20.86 17.60 29.54
CA ALA A 379 -22.03 16.72 29.55
C ALA A 379 -21.61 15.37 30.12
N SER A 380 -22.02 15.06 31.35
CA SER A 380 -21.92 13.70 31.86
C SER A 380 -22.82 12.80 31.02
N GLU A 381 -22.25 11.78 30.40
CA GLU A 381 -23.06 10.66 29.92
C GLU A 381 -23.70 9.99 31.13
N ARG A 382 -25.04 9.93 31.07
CA ARG A 382 -25.95 8.99 31.77
C ARG A 382 -26.60 9.42 33.09
N PRO A 383 -27.81 8.87 33.38
CA PRO A 383 -28.19 7.45 33.25
C PRO A 383 -28.45 6.89 31.84
#